data_AF-A0AAJ0DIZ3-F1
#
_entry.id   AF-A0AAJ0DIZ3-F1
#
_cell.length_a   1.000
_cell.length_b   1.000
_cell.length_c   1.000
_cell.angle_alpha   90.00
_cell.angle_beta   90.00
_cell.angle_gamma   90.00
#
_symmetry.space_group_name_H-M   'P 1'
#
loop_
_entity.id
_entity.type
_entity.pdbx_description
1 polymer ?
#
loop_
_entity_poly.entity_id
_entity_poly.type
_entity_poly.pdbx_seq_one_letter_code
_entity_poly.pdbx_strand_id
1 'polypeptide(L)'
;MGGPNLEVFKFGMYIMFPIGIMYYFGTNLDSRFKVPDFWPKEDEANKIPYEKDEIREELERLKSQRLARRAHRLAMEQQGQDTEVTVNRDRQAEHPRPEILEATKVVEPGKSQTARDQGWSSWFR
;
A
#
# COMPACT_ATOMS: atom_id res chain seq x y z
N MET A 1 -31.61 -31.96 34.55
CA MET A 1 -30.33 -32.26 33.88
C MET A 1 -30.61 -33.37 32.87
N GLY A 2 -30.62 -33.06 31.57
CA GLY A 2 -30.82 -34.07 30.53
C GLY A 2 -29.66 -35.05 30.56
N GLY A 3 -29.96 -36.34 30.68
CA GLY A 3 -28.97 -37.41 30.87
C GLY A 3 -27.99 -37.59 29.69
N PRO A 4 -27.17 -38.66 29.72
CA PRO A 4 -26.04 -38.87 28.79
C PRO A 4 -26.38 -38.75 27.29
N ASN A 5 -27.64 -39.00 26.90
CA ASN A 5 -28.12 -38.83 25.53
C ASN A 5 -28.00 -37.38 25.01
N LEU A 6 -28.12 -36.39 25.89
CA LEU A 6 -28.00 -34.98 25.52
C LEU A 6 -26.54 -34.58 25.27
N GLU A 7 -25.58 -35.22 25.94
CA GLU A 7 -24.15 -35.00 25.74
C GLU A 7 -23.69 -35.61 24.41
N VAL A 8 -24.19 -36.79 24.05
CA VAL A 8 -23.93 -37.42 22.75
C VAL A 8 -24.48 -36.58 21.60
N PHE A 9 -25.67 -35.98 21.76
CA PHE A 9 -26.21 -35.05 20.76
C PHE A 9 -25.34 -33.80 20.60
N LYS A 10 -24.93 -33.17 21.71
CA LYS A 10 -24.03 -31.99 21.67
C LYS A 10 -22.69 -32.33 21.02
N PHE A 11 -22.11 -33.47 21.36
CA PHE A 11 -20.87 -33.96 20.76
C PHE A 11 -21.01 -34.21 19.25
N GLY A 12 -22.10 -34.87 18.84
CA GLY A 12 -22.43 -35.06 17.43
C GLY A 12 -22.59 -33.74 16.68
N MET A 13 -23.28 -32.77 17.27
CA MET A 13 -23.43 -31.42 16.71
C MET A 13 -22.08 -30.71 16.56
N TYR A 14 -21.19 -30.79 17.56
CA TYR A 14 -19.87 -30.16 17.52
C TYR A 14 -18.93 -30.78 16.48
N ILE A 15 -19.12 -32.04 16.09
CA ILE A 15 -18.35 -32.68 15.03
C ILE A 15 -18.99 -32.44 13.66
N MET A 16 -20.32 -32.61 13.55
CA MET A 16 -21.03 -32.47 12.28
C MET A 16 -21.09 -31.02 11.79
N PHE A 17 -21.17 -30.04 12.69
CA PHE A 17 -21.21 -28.62 12.33
C PHE A 17 -19.96 -28.14 11.59
N PRO A 18 -18.72 -28.29 12.12
CA PRO A 18 -17.52 -27.86 11.41
C PRO A 18 -17.29 -28.67 10.13
N ILE A 19 -17.54 -29.99 10.15
CA ILE A 19 -17.39 -30.85 8.96
C ILE A 19 -18.38 -30.44 7.87
N GLY A 20 -19.63 -30.15 8.22
CA GLY A 20 -20.67 -29.73 7.28
C GLY A 20 -20.37 -28.36 6.66
N ILE A 21 -19.91 -27.40 7.47
CA ILE A 21 -19.48 -26.08 6.98
C ILE A 21 -18.27 -26.22 6.05
N MET A 22 -17.28 -27.04 6.42
CA MET A 22 -16.13 -27.35 5.55
C MET A 22 -16.54 -28.06 4.27
N TYR A 23 -17.50 -28.97 4.29
CA TYR A 23 -17.94 -29.66 3.08
C TYR A 23 -18.68 -28.70 2.13
N TYR A 24 -19.56 -27.86 2.68
CA TYR A 24 -20.36 -26.91 1.90
C TYR A 24 -19.54 -25.75 1.33
N PHE A 25 -18.66 -25.15 2.13
CA PHE A 25 -17.84 -24.01 1.69
C PHE A 25 -16.44 -24.43 1.21
N GLY A 26 -15.83 -25.46 1.78
CA GLY A 26 -14.43 -25.84 1.55
C GLY A 26 -14.10 -26.41 0.18
N THR A 27 -15.07 -27.00 -0.51
CA THR A 27 -14.86 -27.62 -1.83
C THR A 27 -15.13 -26.66 -2.99
N ASN A 28 -15.75 -25.51 -2.73
CA ASN A 28 -16.25 -24.62 -3.77
C ASN A 28 -16.09 -23.12 -3.45
N LEU A 29 -14.99 -22.75 -2.77
CA LEU A 29 -14.69 -21.34 -2.50
C LEU A 29 -14.46 -20.55 -3.80
N ASP A 30 -13.76 -21.14 -4.76
CA ASP A 30 -13.35 -20.42 -5.98
C ASP A 30 -14.55 -19.94 -6.80
N SER A 31 -15.57 -20.77 -7.05
CA SER A 31 -16.75 -20.31 -7.80
C SER A 31 -17.66 -19.36 -7.00
N ARG A 32 -17.66 -19.46 -5.67
CA ARG A 32 -18.54 -18.68 -4.79
C ARG A 32 -17.97 -17.31 -4.43
N PHE A 33 -16.65 -17.18 -4.38
CA PHE A 33 -15.94 -15.95 -3.99
C PHE A 33 -15.15 -15.31 -5.13
N LYS A 34 -15.15 -15.87 -6.34
CA LYS A 34 -14.57 -15.21 -7.49
C LYS A 34 -15.35 -13.95 -7.82
N VAL A 35 -14.67 -12.81 -7.73
CA VAL A 35 -15.19 -11.54 -8.21
C VAL A 35 -15.01 -11.52 -9.74
N PRO A 36 -16.10 -11.52 -10.53
CA PRO A 36 -16.00 -11.33 -11.97
C PRO A 36 -15.42 -9.94 -12.23
N ASP A 37 -14.53 -9.82 -13.22
CA ASP A 37 -13.91 -8.55 -13.60
C ASP A 37 -13.15 -7.85 -12.45
N PHE A 38 -12.49 -8.62 -11.57
CA PHE A 38 -11.67 -8.06 -10.49
C PHE A 38 -10.57 -7.12 -11.00
N TRP A 39 -9.95 -7.46 -12.14
CA TRP A 39 -8.95 -6.61 -12.79
C TRP A 39 -9.64 -5.70 -13.82
N PRO A 40 -9.28 -4.40 -13.87
CA PRO A 40 -9.72 -3.52 -14.94
C PRO A 40 -9.41 -4.15 -16.29
N LYS A 41 -10.38 -4.11 -17.20
CA LYS A 41 -10.22 -4.66 -18.54
C LYS A 41 -9.13 -3.87 -19.28
N GLU A 42 -8.42 -4.51 -20.19
CA GLU A 42 -7.36 -3.86 -20.97
C GLU A 42 -7.86 -2.62 -21.73
N ASP A 43 -9.15 -2.60 -22.11
CA ASP A 43 -9.80 -1.44 -22.72
C ASP A 43 -10.00 -0.25 -21.77
N GLU A 44 -10.04 -0.49 -20.46
CA GLU A 44 -10.15 0.54 -19.42
C GLU A 44 -8.76 1.04 -18.97
N ALA A 45 -7.70 0.32 -19.32
CA ALA A 45 -6.34 0.75 -19.06
C ALA A 45 -5.93 1.89 -20.01
N ASN A 46 -5.13 2.82 -19.49
CA ASN A 46 -4.53 3.87 -20.31
C ASN A 46 -3.62 3.24 -21.38
N LYS A 47 -3.98 3.42 -22.66
CA LYS A 47 -3.18 2.94 -23.79
C LYS A 47 -1.94 3.81 -23.94
N ILE A 48 -0.78 3.21 -23.75
CA ILE A 48 0.51 3.89 -23.95
C ILE A 48 0.82 3.82 -25.45
N PRO A 49 1.16 4.94 -26.11
CA PRO A 49 1.56 4.92 -27.51
C PRO A 49 2.87 4.14 -27.67
N TYR A 50 2.94 3.27 -28.66
CA TYR A 50 4.12 2.42 -28.92
C TYR A 50 4.98 2.96 -30.07
N GLU A 51 4.38 3.73 -31.00
CA GLU A 51 5.07 4.29 -32.15
C GLU A 51 5.82 5.58 -31.81
N LYS A 52 7.00 5.78 -32.41
CA LYS A 52 7.88 6.93 -32.11
C LYS A 52 7.24 8.29 -32.43
N ASP A 53 6.36 8.33 -33.40
CA ASP A 53 5.69 9.57 -33.81
C ASP A 53 4.54 9.92 -32.86
N GLU A 54 3.73 8.92 -32.49
CA GLU A 54 2.67 9.05 -31.47
C GLU A 54 3.24 9.47 -30.10
N ILE A 55 4.38 8.89 -29.70
CA ILE A 55 5.07 9.27 -28.45
C ILE A 55 5.47 10.75 -28.47
N ARG A 56 5.95 11.26 -29.60
CA ARG A 56 6.36 12.66 -29.72
C ARG A 56 5.16 13.60 -29.61
N GLU A 57 4.08 13.28 -30.30
CA GLU A 57 2.83 14.05 -30.24
C GLU A 57 2.25 14.07 -28.82
N GLU A 58 2.17 12.91 -28.17
CA GLU A 58 1.67 12.82 -26.80
C GLU A 58 2.58 13.56 -25.80
N LEU A 59 3.90 13.52 -26.00
CA LEU A 59 4.85 14.29 -25.19
C LEU A 59 4.66 15.81 -25.35
N GLU A 60 4.41 16.28 -26.57
CA GLU A 60 4.10 17.69 -26.84
C GLU A 60 2.77 18.10 -26.19
N ARG A 61 1.74 17.25 -26.28
CA ARG A 61 0.45 17.43 -25.60
C ARG A 61 0.63 17.53 -24.08
N LEU A 62 1.44 16.66 -23.48
CA LEU A 62 1.71 16.69 -22.04
C LEU A 62 2.52 17.93 -21.63
N LYS A 63 3.48 18.35 -22.46
CA LYS A 63 4.28 19.55 -22.22
C LYS A 63 3.43 20.82 -22.26
N SER A 64 2.52 20.93 -23.23
CA SER A 64 1.61 22.09 -23.35
C SER A 64 0.63 22.14 -22.16
N GLN A 65 0.06 21.01 -21.77
CA GLN A 65 -0.79 20.92 -20.57
C GLN A 65 -0.04 21.33 -19.30
N ARG A 66 1.22 20.89 -19.15
CA ARG A 66 2.04 21.25 -17.98
C ARG A 66 2.30 22.76 -17.95
N LEU A 67 2.61 23.37 -19.10
CA LEU A 67 2.81 24.82 -19.19
C LEU A 67 1.51 25.58 -18.89
N ALA A 68 0.37 25.14 -19.40
CA ALA A 68 -0.93 25.74 -19.13
C ALA A 68 -1.30 25.67 -17.64
N ARG A 69 -1.13 24.49 -17.00
CA ARG A 69 -1.36 24.33 -15.55
C ARG A 69 -0.43 25.22 -14.72
N ARG A 70 0.84 25.36 -15.14
CA ARG A 70 1.79 26.25 -14.48
C ARG A 70 1.39 27.72 -14.64
N ALA A 71 1.02 28.14 -15.85
CA ALA A 71 0.59 29.51 -16.11
C ALA A 71 -0.67 29.86 -15.32
N HIS A 72 -1.64 28.95 -15.26
CA HIS A 72 -2.84 29.10 -14.46
C HIS A 72 -2.53 29.25 -12.96
N ARG A 73 -1.62 28.44 -12.43
CA ARG A 73 -1.15 28.56 -11.04
C ARG A 73 -0.52 29.93 -10.77
N LEU A 74 0.40 30.36 -11.63
CA LEU A 74 1.07 31.67 -11.49
C LEU A 74 0.07 32.83 -11.59
N ALA A 75 -0.94 32.72 -12.44
CA ALA A 75 -2.00 33.73 -12.56
C ALA A 75 -2.86 33.81 -11.29
N MET A 76 -3.21 32.67 -10.68
CA MET A 76 -3.92 32.62 -9.39
C MET A 76 -3.07 33.22 -8.25
N GLU A 77 -1.78 32.88 -8.20
CA GLU A 77 -0.83 33.45 -7.24
C GLU A 77 -0.72 34.99 -7.40
N GLN A 78 -0.70 35.51 -8.64
CA GLN A 78 -0.69 36.95 -8.92
C GLN A 78 -2.01 37.64 -8.53
N GLN A 79 -3.14 36.95 -8.62
CA GLN A 79 -4.45 37.45 -8.20
C GLN A 79 -4.67 37.35 -6.69
N GLY A 80 -3.66 36.91 -5.93
CA GLY A 80 -3.76 36.75 -4.47
C GLY A 80 -4.72 35.63 -4.06
N GLN A 81 -5.04 34.71 -4.97
CA GLN A 81 -5.83 33.53 -4.66
C GLN A 81 -4.90 32.44 -4.13
N ASP A 82 -5.14 32.03 -2.90
CA ASP A 82 -4.41 30.93 -2.29
C ASP A 82 -4.67 29.63 -3.07
N THR A 83 -3.61 29.04 -3.62
CA THR A 83 -3.68 27.73 -4.27
C THR A 83 -3.57 26.65 -3.19
N GLU A 84 -4.22 25.50 -3.34
CA GLU A 84 -4.13 24.39 -2.34
C GLU A 84 -2.70 24.04 -1.92
N VAL A 85 -1.72 24.19 -2.84
CA VAL A 85 -0.29 23.98 -2.57
C VAL A 85 0.29 25.03 -1.62
N THR A 86 -0.09 26.31 -1.75
CA THR A 86 0.35 27.37 -0.83
C THR A 86 -0.26 27.14 0.54
N VAL A 87 -1.57 26.88 0.61
CA VAL A 87 -2.25 26.60 1.88
C VAL A 87 -1.70 25.35 2.58
N ASN A 88 -1.40 24.28 1.84
CA ASN A 88 -0.80 23.08 2.42
C ASN A 88 0.64 23.29 2.88
N ARG A 89 1.40 24.17 2.19
CA ARG A 89 2.75 24.56 2.62
C ARG A 89 2.69 25.35 3.92
N ASP A 90 1.74 26.27 4.04
CA ASP A 90 1.55 27.08 5.25
C ASP A 90 1.11 26.21 6.43
N ARG A 91 0.17 25.26 6.22
CA ARG A 91 -0.21 24.26 7.23
C ARG A 91 0.94 23.34 7.65
N GLN A 92 1.83 22.97 6.73
CA GLN A 92 3.02 22.17 7.05
C GLN A 92 4.07 22.98 7.82
N ALA A 93 4.14 24.30 7.61
CA ALA A 93 4.99 25.18 8.41
C ALA A 93 4.43 25.38 9.82
N GLU A 94 3.10 25.43 9.96
CA GLU A 94 2.41 25.52 11.26
C GLU A 94 2.47 24.21 12.06
N HIS A 95 2.42 23.07 11.37
CA HIS A 95 2.54 21.74 11.95
C HIS A 95 3.66 20.94 11.26
N PRO A 96 4.94 21.20 11.62
CA PRO A 96 6.04 20.41 11.11
C PRO A 96 5.81 18.94 11.50
N ARG A 97 5.96 18.04 10.52
CA ARG A 97 5.84 16.60 10.79
C ARG A 97 6.87 16.23 11.87
N PRO A 98 6.49 15.48 12.92
CA PRO A 98 7.46 15.00 13.89
C PRO A 98 8.52 14.18 13.15
N GLU A 99 9.79 14.44 13.45
CA GLU A 99 10.96 13.84 12.81
C GLU A 99 11.11 12.35 13.17
N ILE A 100 10.22 11.51 12.65
CA ILE A 100 10.34 10.05 12.80
C ILE A 100 11.49 9.52 11.91
N LEU A 101 12.03 10.35 11.01
CA LEU A 101 13.00 9.97 9.97
C LEU A 101 14.47 10.24 10.33
N GLU A 102 14.80 10.91 11.44
CA GLU A 102 16.20 10.99 11.89
C GLU A 102 16.76 9.61 12.24
N ALA A 103 15.93 8.74 12.82
CA ALA A 103 16.29 7.36 13.16
C ALA A 103 16.54 6.45 11.93
N THR A 104 16.06 6.85 10.74
CA THR A 104 16.29 6.13 9.47
C THR A 104 17.34 6.78 8.59
N LYS A 105 17.95 7.90 9.04
CA LYS A 105 19.14 8.44 8.39
C LYS A 105 20.27 7.41 8.60
N VAL A 106 20.69 6.78 7.51
CA VAL A 106 21.78 5.80 7.50
C VAL A 106 23.01 6.45 8.12
N VAL A 107 23.38 6.02 9.32
CA VAL A 107 24.63 6.41 9.97
C VAL A 107 25.75 5.74 9.19
N GLU A 108 26.56 6.52 8.47
CA GLU A 108 27.77 6.00 7.83
C GLU A 108 28.69 5.41 8.91
N PRO A 109 29.05 4.12 8.83
CA PRO A 109 29.90 3.51 9.84
C PRO A 109 31.33 4.04 9.68
N GLY A 110 31.65 5.08 10.44
CA GLY A 110 33.03 5.48 10.71
C GLY A 110 33.75 4.35 11.46
N LYS A 111 34.57 3.59 10.73
CA LYS A 111 35.76 2.84 11.20
C LYS A 111 35.67 2.32 12.65
N SER A 112 34.81 1.34 12.92
CA SER A 112 34.80 0.64 14.21
C SER A 112 35.98 -0.33 14.30
N GLN A 113 37.08 0.11 14.91
CA GLN A 113 38.25 -0.70 15.30
C GLN A 113 37.96 -1.66 16.47
N THR A 114 36.71 -1.81 16.91
CA THR A 114 36.34 -2.52 18.15
C THR A 114 35.79 -3.94 17.93
N ALA A 115 35.76 -4.45 16.70
CA ALA A 115 35.22 -5.77 16.38
C ALA A 115 36.26 -6.92 16.33
N ARG A 116 37.39 -6.81 17.05
CA ARG A 116 38.44 -7.86 17.02
C ARG A 116 38.65 -8.67 18.30
N ASP A 117 38.21 -8.21 19.47
CA ASP A 117 38.74 -8.79 20.72
C ASP A 117 37.79 -9.64 21.56
N GLN A 118 36.53 -9.88 21.16
CA GLN A 118 35.61 -10.69 21.99
C GLN A 118 34.73 -11.65 21.18
N GLY A 119 35.37 -12.45 20.31
CA GLY A 119 34.71 -13.51 19.53
C GLY A 119 34.81 -14.89 20.18
N TRP A 120 33.66 -15.54 20.38
CA TRP A 120 33.38 -16.98 20.62
C TRP A 120 34.11 -17.77 21.72
N SER A 121 35.25 -17.32 22.26
CA SER A 121 35.99 -18.04 23.29
C SER A 121 35.44 -17.88 24.72
N SER A 122 34.51 -16.95 24.95
CA SER A 122 33.95 -16.70 26.29
C SER A 122 32.80 -17.64 26.69
N TRP A 123 32.34 -18.53 25.80
CA TRP A 123 31.23 -19.44 26.07
C TRP A 123 31.67 -20.81 26.62
N PHE A 124 32.99 -21.07 26.63
CA PHE A 124 33.59 -22.31 27.11
C PHE A 124 34.39 -22.15 28.41
N ARG A 125 34.21 -21.04 29.14
CA ARG A 125 34.79 -20.83 30.48
C ARG A 125 33.71 -20.80 31.55
#